data_AF-A0A239DSC3-F1
#
_entry.id   AF-A0A239DSC3-F1
#
_cell.length_a   1.000
_cell.length_b   1.000
_cell.length_c   1.000
_cell.angle_alpha   90.00
_cell.angle_beta   90.00
_cell.angle_gamma   90.00
#
_symmetry.space_group_name_H-M   'P 1'
#
loop_
_entity.id
_entity.type
_entity.pdbx_description
1 polymer ?
#
loop_
_entity_poly.entity_id
_entity_poly.type
_entity_poly.pdbx_seq_one_letter_code
_entity_poly.pdbx_strand_id
1 'polypeptide(L)'
;MSKPPEKYVQARPYAQPDAAAARLLEIAKTLRIDEGRMSVGDWNGSFLKGGGNVAEYTLGRDKLIADGVIVMHECGGFIMWKSPDHGILSEA
;
A
#
# COMPACT_ATOMS: atom_id res chain seq x y z
N MET A 1 -27.77 28.52 -22.17
CA MET A 1 -27.36 27.11 -22.12
C MET A 1 -26.24 26.99 -21.09
N SER A 2 -26.57 26.54 -19.88
CA SER A 2 -25.59 26.39 -18.80
C SER A 2 -24.79 25.11 -19.03
N LYS A 3 -23.49 25.23 -19.29
CA LYS A 3 -22.58 24.09 -19.28
C LYS A 3 -22.58 23.49 -17.86
N PRO A 4 -22.83 22.19 -17.66
CA PRO A 4 -22.61 21.59 -16.36
C PRO A 4 -21.12 21.71 -16.01
N PRO A 5 -20.76 21.94 -14.74
CA PRO A 5 -19.38 21.98 -14.35
C PRO A 5 -18.80 20.60 -14.63
N GLU A 6 -17.93 20.54 -15.63
CA GLU A 6 -16.98 19.46 -15.82
C GLU A 6 -16.20 19.38 -14.52
N LYS A 7 -16.67 18.54 -13.59
CA LYS A 7 -15.90 18.12 -12.43
C LYS A 7 -14.65 17.50 -13.05
N TYR A 8 -13.58 18.29 -13.13
CA TYR A 8 -12.24 17.80 -13.40
C TYR A 8 -11.94 16.81 -12.28
N VAL A 9 -12.36 15.57 -12.47
CA VAL A 9 -11.75 14.43 -11.82
C VAL A 9 -10.37 14.40 -12.46
N GLN A 10 -9.44 15.20 -11.93
CA GLN A 10 -8.03 14.95 -12.11
C GLN A 10 -7.89 13.46 -11.87
N ALA A 11 -7.55 12.71 -12.92
CA ALA A 11 -7.29 11.29 -12.82
C ALA A 11 -6.27 11.15 -11.70
N ARG A 12 -6.73 10.73 -10.51
CA ARG A 12 -5.83 10.73 -9.37
C ARG A 12 -4.73 9.73 -9.71
N PRO A 13 -3.46 10.08 -9.45
CA PRO A 13 -2.33 9.25 -9.87
C PRO A 13 -2.39 7.83 -9.31
N TYR A 14 -3.12 7.62 -8.21
CA TYR A 14 -3.31 6.30 -7.57
C TYR A 14 -4.78 5.86 -7.53
N ALA A 15 -5.65 6.41 -8.41
CA ALA A 15 -7.02 5.95 -8.54
C ALA A 15 -7.11 4.48 -8.98
N GLN A 16 -6.08 3.98 -9.66
CA GLN A 16 -5.96 2.58 -10.01
C GLN A 16 -5.27 1.79 -8.89
N PRO A 17 -5.82 0.65 -8.46
CA PRO A 17 -5.23 -0.16 -7.39
C PRO A 17 -3.82 -0.64 -7.75
N ASP A 18 -3.53 -0.84 -9.03
CA ASP A 18 -2.21 -1.25 -9.52
C ASP A 18 -1.16 -0.13 -9.36
N ALA A 19 -1.52 1.10 -9.70
CA ALA A 19 -0.67 2.28 -9.50
C ALA A 19 -0.41 2.55 -8.01
N ALA A 20 -1.44 2.39 -7.16
CA ALA A 20 -1.31 2.49 -5.72
C ALA A 20 -0.38 1.38 -5.16
N ALA A 21 -0.60 0.12 -5.57
CA ALA A 21 0.23 -1.02 -5.17
C ALA A 21 1.69 -0.84 -5.58
N ALA A 22 1.96 -0.42 -6.82
CA ALA A 22 3.31 -0.14 -7.30
C ALA A 22 3.99 0.96 -6.45
N ARG A 23 3.28 2.05 -6.14
CA ARG A 23 3.85 3.11 -5.30
C ARG A 23 4.14 2.63 -3.88
N LEU A 24 3.23 1.86 -3.31
CA LEU A 24 3.38 1.27 -1.99
C LEU A 24 4.55 0.29 -1.93
N LEU A 25 4.78 -0.48 -3.01
CA LEU A 25 5.93 -1.37 -3.16
C LEU A 25 7.26 -0.60 -3.19
N GLU A 26 7.31 0.51 -3.92
CA GLU A 26 8.51 1.36 -4.00
C GLU A 26 8.85 1.99 -2.65
N ILE A 27 7.82 2.47 -1.93
CA ILE A 27 7.99 2.92 -0.54
C ILE A 27 8.48 1.77 0.32
N ALA A 28 7.96 0.56 0.09
CA ALA A 28 8.35 -0.61 0.86
C ALA A 28 9.81 -1.03 0.69
N LYS A 29 10.31 -0.94 -0.54
CA LYS A 29 11.75 -1.12 -0.83
C LYS A 29 12.58 0.00 -0.19
N THR A 30 12.12 1.25 -0.26
CA THR A 30 12.82 2.42 0.31
C THR A 30 12.96 2.32 1.82
N LEU A 31 11.90 1.89 2.50
CA LEU A 31 11.88 1.65 3.94
C LEU A 31 12.49 0.29 4.34
N ARG A 32 13.06 -0.44 3.38
CA ARG A 32 13.75 -1.72 3.59
C ARG A 32 12.93 -2.74 4.38
N ILE A 33 11.73 -3.10 3.93
CA ILE A 33 10.97 -4.26 4.50
C ILE A 33 11.86 -5.51 4.57
N ASP A 34 12.83 -5.65 3.66
CA ASP A 34 13.78 -6.76 3.61
C ASP A 34 14.57 -6.95 4.93
N GLU A 35 14.76 -5.90 5.74
CA GLU A 35 15.39 -6.01 7.07
C GLU A 35 14.46 -6.58 8.16
N GLY A 36 13.19 -6.91 7.84
CA GLY A 36 12.37 -7.82 8.62
C GLY A 36 10.93 -7.39 8.86
N ARG A 37 10.66 -6.10 9.15
CA ARG A 37 9.31 -5.62 9.46
C ARG A 37 9.17 -4.12 9.28
N MET A 38 8.07 -3.69 8.66
CA MET A 38 7.73 -2.28 8.50
C MET A 38 6.48 -1.91 9.28
N SER A 39 6.52 -0.75 9.93
CA SER A 39 5.37 -0.11 10.55
C SER A 39 4.37 0.39 9.49
N VAL A 40 3.11 -0.02 9.63
CA VAL A 40 1.99 0.48 8.80
C VAL A 40 1.89 2.00 8.89
N GLY A 41 2.25 2.60 10.03
CA GLY A 41 2.25 4.04 10.23
C GLY A 41 3.26 4.77 9.33
N ASP A 42 4.50 4.30 9.28
CA ASP A 42 5.55 4.86 8.42
C ASP A 42 5.24 4.66 6.94
N TRP A 43 4.64 3.51 6.60
CA TRP A 43 4.22 3.21 5.24
C TRP A 43 3.12 4.14 4.75
N ASN A 44 2.03 4.24 5.54
CA ASN A 44 0.91 5.14 5.26
C ASN A 44 1.40 6.60 5.24
N GLY A 45 2.21 7.01 6.22
CA GLY A 45 2.78 8.35 6.28
C GLY A 45 3.61 8.69 5.04
N SER A 46 4.43 7.77 4.56
CA SER A 46 5.23 7.94 3.34
C SER A 46 4.36 8.00 2.08
N PHE A 47 3.29 7.22 2.01
CA PHE A 47 2.34 7.25 0.90
C PHE A 47 1.55 8.56 0.83
N LEU A 48 1.07 9.03 1.98
CA LEU A 48 0.37 10.31 2.11
C LEU A 48 1.28 11.50 1.76
N LYS A 49 2.55 11.48 2.23
CA LYS A 49 3.57 12.48 1.83
C LYS A 49 3.85 12.46 0.32
N GLY A 50 3.70 11.31 -0.33
CA GLY A 50 3.82 11.14 -1.78
C GLY A 50 2.61 11.62 -2.59
N GLY A 51 1.63 12.29 -1.95
CA GLY A 51 0.43 12.82 -2.60
C GLY A 51 -0.72 11.83 -2.73
N GLY A 52 -0.60 10.63 -2.14
CA GLY A 52 -1.70 9.67 -2.06
C GLY A 52 -2.66 9.98 -0.90
N ASN A 53 -3.79 9.29 -0.87
CA ASN A 53 -4.76 9.37 0.22
C ASN A 53 -5.01 7.99 0.89
N VAL A 54 -5.71 7.99 2.03
CA VAL A 54 -5.97 6.77 2.81
C VAL A 54 -6.80 5.73 2.03
N ALA A 55 -7.73 6.14 1.17
CA ALA A 55 -8.51 5.21 0.35
C ALA A 55 -7.65 4.55 -0.73
N GLU A 56 -6.78 5.32 -1.40
CA GLU A 56 -5.81 4.81 -2.39
C GLU A 56 -4.79 3.88 -1.72
N TYR A 57 -4.32 4.24 -0.53
CA TYR A 57 -3.47 3.38 0.30
C TYR A 57 -4.15 2.04 0.58
N THR A 58 -5.42 2.08 0.99
CA THR A 58 -6.18 0.86 1.31
C THR A 58 -6.37 -0.02 0.08
N LEU A 59 -6.68 0.56 -1.08
CA LEU A 59 -6.79 -0.15 -2.35
C LEU A 59 -5.47 -0.83 -2.76
N GLY A 60 -4.36 -0.10 -2.69
CA GLY A 60 -3.05 -0.65 -3.03
C GLY A 60 -2.58 -1.72 -2.04
N ARG A 61 -2.84 -1.52 -0.74
CA ARG A 61 -2.53 -2.51 0.31
C ARG A 61 -3.30 -3.80 0.07
N ASP A 62 -4.62 -3.70 -0.13
CA ASP A 62 -5.48 -4.86 -0.37
C ASP A 62 -5.04 -5.62 -1.61
N LYS A 63 -4.68 -4.90 -2.69
CA LYS A 63 -4.10 -5.50 -3.89
C LYS A 63 -2.79 -6.25 -3.59
N LEU A 64 -1.86 -5.66 -2.84
CA LEU A 64 -0.58 -6.32 -2.50
C LEU A 64 -0.77 -7.56 -1.62
N ILE A 65 -1.75 -7.55 -0.72
CA ILE A 65 -2.12 -8.73 0.09
C ILE A 65 -2.75 -9.81 -0.80
N ALA A 66 -3.70 -9.42 -1.67
CA ALA A 66 -4.38 -10.32 -2.59
C ALA A 66 -3.43 -10.96 -3.62
N ASP A 67 -2.43 -10.19 -4.09
CA ASP A 67 -1.36 -10.67 -4.97
C ASP A 67 -0.36 -11.57 -4.22
N GLY A 68 -0.43 -11.59 -2.88
CA GLY A 68 0.50 -12.35 -2.05
C GLY A 68 1.91 -11.78 -2.09
N VAL A 69 2.06 -10.47 -2.26
CA VAL A 69 3.37 -9.81 -2.19
C VAL A 69 3.75 -9.51 -0.75
N ILE A 70 2.78 -9.08 0.06
CA ILE A 70 2.97 -8.77 1.48
C ILE A 70 1.98 -9.53 2.36
N VAL A 71 2.32 -9.66 3.64
CA VAL A 71 1.43 -10.16 4.69
C VAL A 71 1.34 -9.12 5.80
N MET A 72 0.13 -8.91 6.32
CA MET A 72 -0.11 -8.06 7.49
C MET A 72 0.01 -8.91 8.75
N HIS A 73 0.80 -8.44 9.72
CA HIS A 73 0.92 -9.09 11.01
C HIS A 73 -0.40 -9.01 11.77
N GLU A 74 -0.70 -10.01 12.61
CA GLU A 74 -1.95 -10.10 13.39
C GLU A 74 -2.22 -8.86 14.28
N CYS A 75 -1.16 -8.22 14.79
CA CYS A 75 -1.27 -6.98 15.55
C CYS A 75 -1.75 -5.77 14.72
N GLY A 76 -1.81 -5.89 13.39
CA GLY A 76 -2.23 -4.83 12.47
C GLY A 76 -1.30 -3.62 12.38
N GLY A 77 -0.21 -3.58 13.16
CA GLY A 77 0.77 -2.49 13.18
C GLY A 77 1.93 -2.68 12.22
N PHE A 78 2.16 -3.90 11.73
CA PHE A 78 3.33 -4.23 10.91
C PHE A 78 2.95 -5.02 9.65
N ILE A 79 3.73 -4.81 8.59
CA ILE A 79 3.70 -5.61 7.36
C ILE A 79 5.07 -6.22 7.08
N MET A 80 5.05 -7.38 6.44
CA MET A 80 6.24 -8.15 6.06
C MET A 80 6.10 -8.59 4.61
N TRP A 81 7.23 -8.86 3.93
CA TRP A 81 7.17 -9.54 2.63
C TRP A 81 6.60 -10.94 2.82
N LYS A 82 5.76 -11.37 1.88
CA LYS A 82 5.40 -12.77 1.79
C LYS A 82 6.57 -13.50 1.13
N SER A 83 7.52 -13.96 1.94
CA SER A 83 8.64 -14.74 1.42
C SER A 83 8.10 -16.01 0.74
N PRO A 84 8.64 -16.41 -0.42
CA PRO A 84 8.20 -17.64 -1.10
C PRO A 84 8.47 -18.92 -0.31
N ASP A 85 9.30 -18.85 0.74
CA ASP A 85 9.74 -20.00 1.54
C ASP A 85 9.18 -20.02 2.97
N HIS A 86 8.62 -18.91 3.48
CA HIS A 86 7.98 -18.92 4.80
C HIS A 86 6.49 -19.15 4.64
N GLY A 87 6.10 -20.42 4.85
CA GLY A 87 4.84 -20.71 5.51
C GLY A 87 4.67 -19.77 6.69
N ILE A 88 3.44 -19.28 6.88
CA ILE A 88 2.97 -18.46 7.99
C ILE A 88 3.86 -18.70 9.22
N LEU A 89 4.62 -17.69 9.64
CA LEU A 89 5.21 -17.68 10.97
C LEU A 89 4.03 -17.59 11.96
N SER A 90 3.37 -18.74 12.16
CA SER A 90 2.81 -19.08 13.45
C SER A 90 3.99 -19.41 14.36
N GLU A 91 3.78 -19.19 15.66
CA GLU A 91 4.69 -19.40 16.79
C GLU A 91 5.46 -18.11 17.16
N ALA A 92 5.27 -17.53 18.33
CA ALA A 92 4.95 -18.10 19.65
C ALA A 92 4.11 -17.16 20.53
#